data_AF-A0A6G4NCZ1-F1
#
_entry.id   AF-A0A6G4NCZ1-F1
#
_cell.length_a   1.000
_cell.length_b   1.000
_cell.length_c   1.000
_cell.angle_alpha   90.00
_cell.angle_beta   90.00
_cell.angle_gamma   90.00
#
_symmetry.space_group_name_H-M   'P 1'
#
loop_
_entity.id
_entity.type
_entity.pdbx_description
1 polymer ?
#
loop_
_entity_poly.entity_id
_entity_poly.type
_entity_poly.pdbx_seq_one_letter_code
_entity_poly.pdbx_strand_id
1 'polypeptide(L)'
;MTFIIQNFGPNLARLRIEKGVSQTQLAEDLGIGKQSISDYEKQKSYPTFANLDKIAEYFNATPTQLFGTSKEIELEKSVLESNEYSDKVSEILKAVKYIEHFLQTDGQYLEDLLYLTRGNQLYTEDGDELYIDPTSQKRTFHNQYEPGFIVARDKSPLELLIENKNLLD
;
A
#
# COMPACT_ATOMS: atom_id res chain seq x y z
N MET A 1 -44.06 8.02 -4.85
CA MET A 1 -43.35 7.74 -6.11
C MET A 1 -42.12 6.93 -5.73
N THR A 2 -42.12 5.62 -6.00
CA THR A 2 -40.98 4.76 -5.64
C THR A 2 -39.88 4.99 -6.66
N PHE A 3 -38.73 5.50 -6.23
CA PHE A 3 -37.56 5.63 -7.09
C PHE A 3 -37.06 4.22 -7.41
N ILE A 4 -37.31 3.77 -8.64
CA ILE A 4 -36.77 2.51 -9.14
C ILE A 4 -35.31 2.79 -9.52
N ILE A 5 -34.37 2.21 -8.78
CA ILE A 5 -32.98 2.15 -9.26
C ILE A 5 -32.93 1.05 -10.31
N GLN A 6 -33.14 1.44 -11.57
CA GLN A 6 -33.45 0.52 -12.67
C GLN A 6 -32.40 -0.58 -12.88
N ASN A 7 -31.15 -0.37 -12.48
CA ASN A 7 -30.08 -1.30 -12.82
C ASN A 7 -29.71 -2.28 -11.69
N PHE A 8 -30.22 -2.10 -10.45
CA PHE A 8 -29.75 -2.88 -9.31
C PHE A 8 -29.96 -4.40 -9.46
N GLY A 9 -31.18 -4.82 -9.79
CA GLY A 9 -31.52 -6.24 -9.93
C GLY A 9 -30.68 -6.96 -10.99
N PRO A 10 -30.64 -6.44 -12.24
CA PRO A 10 -29.79 -6.96 -13.30
C PRO A 10 -28.30 -6.96 -12.93
N ASN A 11 -27.80 -5.90 -12.29
CA ASN A 11 -26.39 -5.81 -11.87
C ASN A 11 -26.05 -6.80 -10.75
N LEU A 12 -26.94 -7.00 -9.78
CA LEU A 12 -26.77 -8.02 -8.75
C LEU A 12 -26.71 -9.43 -9.36
N ALA A 13 -27.60 -9.74 -10.30
CA ALA A 13 -27.59 -11.01 -11.02
C ALA A 13 -26.29 -11.20 -11.81
N ARG A 14 -25.81 -10.14 -12.47
CA ARG A 14 -24.51 -10.12 -13.18
C ARG A 14 -23.35 -10.44 -12.25
N LEU A 15 -23.20 -9.69 -11.15
CA LEU A 15 -22.13 -9.90 -10.16
C LEU A 15 -22.16 -11.32 -9.58
N ARG A 16 -23.37 -11.84 -9.31
CA ARG A 16 -23.57 -13.20 -8.83
C ARG A 16 -23.06 -14.24 -9.84
N ILE A 17 -23.38 -14.07 -11.11
CA ILE A 17 -22.97 -14.98 -12.19
C ILE A 17 -21.45 -14.89 -12.43
N GLU A 18 -20.88 -13.68 -12.45
CA GLU A 18 -19.44 -13.45 -12.60
C GLU A 18 -18.61 -14.12 -11.49
N LYS A 19 -19.13 -14.11 -10.25
CA LYS A 19 -18.52 -14.82 -9.11
C LYS A 19 -18.78 -16.33 -9.10
N GLY A 20 -19.68 -16.83 -9.96
CA GLY A 20 -19.99 -18.26 -10.09
C GLY A 20 -20.87 -18.85 -8.98
N VAL A 21 -21.65 -18.03 -8.27
CA VAL A 21 -22.48 -18.51 -7.14
C VAL A 21 -23.97 -18.58 -7.49
N SER A 22 -24.70 -19.50 -6.83
CA SER A 22 -26.16 -19.61 -7.02
C SER A 22 -26.92 -18.59 -6.16
N GLN A 23 -28.20 -18.31 -6.46
CA GLN A 23 -29.03 -17.45 -5.61
C GLN A 23 -29.14 -18.00 -4.18
N THR A 24 -29.17 -19.33 -4.03
CA THR A 24 -29.20 -20.00 -2.71
C THR A 24 -27.89 -19.77 -1.98
N GLN A 25 -26.74 -19.96 -2.64
CA GLN A 25 -25.42 -19.76 -2.03
C GLN A 25 -25.24 -18.30 -1.60
N LEU A 26 -25.59 -17.34 -2.47
CA LEU A 26 -25.52 -15.92 -2.14
C LEU A 26 -26.38 -15.57 -0.92
N ALA A 27 -27.58 -16.16 -0.84
CA ALA A 27 -28.47 -15.96 0.29
C ALA A 27 -27.85 -16.47 1.60
N GLU A 28 -27.28 -17.67 1.57
CA GLU A 28 -26.59 -18.29 2.72
C GLU A 28 -25.37 -17.46 3.15
N ASP A 29 -24.50 -17.08 2.20
CA ASP A 29 -23.29 -16.32 2.46
C ASP A 29 -23.57 -14.94 3.10
N LEU A 30 -24.67 -14.29 2.71
CA LEU A 30 -25.05 -12.97 3.23
C LEU A 30 -25.95 -13.04 4.47
N GLY A 31 -26.45 -14.22 4.82
CA GLY A 31 -27.51 -14.41 5.81
C GLY A 31 -28.80 -13.68 5.42
N ILE A 32 -29.15 -13.69 4.14
CA ILE A 32 -30.36 -13.08 3.57
C ILE A 32 -31.30 -14.19 3.11
N GLY A 33 -32.61 -13.97 3.14
CA GLY A 33 -33.56 -14.96 2.62
C GLY A 33 -33.39 -15.19 1.11
N LYS A 34 -33.40 -16.45 0.67
CA LYS A 34 -33.33 -16.82 -0.77
C LYS A 34 -34.38 -16.10 -1.61
N GLN A 35 -35.60 -15.96 -1.07
CA GLN A 35 -36.69 -15.25 -1.74
C GLN A 35 -36.34 -13.77 -1.94
N SER A 36 -35.70 -13.13 -0.94
CA SER A 36 -35.26 -11.74 -1.03
C SER A 36 -34.23 -11.54 -2.14
N ILE A 37 -33.24 -12.42 -2.26
CA ILE A 37 -32.28 -12.37 -3.39
C ILE A 37 -33.00 -12.48 -4.74
N SER A 38 -33.94 -13.43 -4.87
CA SER A 38 -34.73 -13.57 -6.10
C SER A 38 -35.56 -12.33 -6.41
N ASP A 39 -36.16 -11.71 -5.38
CA ASP A 39 -36.98 -10.52 -5.52
C ASP A 39 -36.13 -9.28 -5.84
N TYR A 40 -34.91 -9.19 -5.32
CA TYR A 40 -33.95 -8.15 -5.66
C TYR A 40 -33.52 -8.25 -7.13
N GLU A 41 -33.10 -9.42 -7.59
CA GLU A 41 -32.69 -9.64 -8.99
C GLU A 41 -33.83 -9.38 -9.98
N LYS A 42 -35.08 -9.68 -9.59
CA LYS A 42 -36.30 -9.42 -10.38
C LYS A 42 -36.88 -8.02 -10.18
N GLN A 43 -36.22 -7.16 -9.40
CA GLN A 43 -36.67 -5.80 -9.08
C GLN A 43 -38.07 -5.72 -8.46
N LYS A 44 -38.49 -6.78 -7.76
CA LYS A 44 -39.75 -6.81 -7.00
C LYS A 44 -39.63 -6.11 -5.65
N SER A 45 -38.42 -6.08 -5.09
CA SER A 45 -38.09 -5.35 -3.87
C SER A 45 -36.65 -4.86 -3.91
N TYR A 46 -36.28 -4.00 -2.96
CA TYR A 46 -34.90 -3.52 -2.79
C TYR A 46 -34.34 -3.99 -1.45
N PRO A 47 -33.02 -4.21 -1.37
CA PRO A 47 -32.38 -4.46 -0.09
C PRO A 47 -32.51 -3.25 0.83
N THR A 48 -32.53 -3.53 2.13
CA THR A 48 -32.28 -2.50 3.14
C THR A 48 -30.84 -2.00 2.99
N PHE A 49 -30.51 -0.83 3.56
CA PHE A 49 -29.12 -0.35 3.57
C PHE A 49 -28.15 -1.39 4.17
N ALA A 50 -28.54 -2.07 5.25
CA ALA A 50 -27.73 -3.12 5.85
C ALA A 50 -27.48 -4.31 4.90
N ASN A 51 -28.49 -4.72 4.13
CA ASN A 51 -28.32 -5.79 3.14
C ASN A 51 -27.55 -5.32 1.91
N LEU A 52 -27.71 -4.06 1.51
CA LEU A 52 -26.96 -3.46 0.41
C LEU A 52 -25.47 -3.40 0.74
N ASP A 53 -25.12 -3.02 1.97
CA ASP A 53 -23.76 -2.95 2.47
C ASP A 53 -23.08 -4.33 2.42
N LYS A 54 -23.77 -5.36 2.95
CA LYS A 54 -23.33 -6.76 2.83
C LYS A 54 -23.11 -7.20 1.38
N ILE A 55 -24.01 -6.83 0.47
CA ILE A 55 -23.88 -7.15 -0.96
C ILE A 55 -22.65 -6.44 -1.55
N ALA A 56 -22.46 -5.17 -1.25
CA ALA A 56 -21.33 -4.38 -1.73
C ALA A 56 -20.00 -4.97 -1.24
N GLU A 57 -19.89 -5.28 0.05
CA GLU A 57 -18.71 -5.93 0.64
C GLU A 57 -18.44 -7.30 0.03
N TYR A 58 -19.46 -8.15 -0.08
CA TYR A 58 -19.30 -9.51 -0.60
C TYR A 58 -18.78 -9.54 -2.04
N PHE A 59 -19.22 -8.61 -2.88
CA PHE A 59 -18.76 -8.51 -4.27
C PHE A 59 -17.59 -7.54 -4.46
N ASN A 60 -17.14 -6.86 -3.40
CA ASN A 60 -16.23 -5.71 -3.48
C ASN A 60 -16.67 -4.72 -4.56
N ALA A 61 -17.99 -4.45 -4.62
CA ALA A 61 -18.63 -3.73 -5.70
C ALA A 61 -18.75 -2.24 -5.39
N THR A 62 -18.39 -1.40 -6.37
CA THR A 62 -18.59 0.05 -6.28
C THR A 62 -20.06 0.42 -6.50
N PRO A 63 -20.48 1.66 -6.17
CA PRO A 63 -21.80 2.14 -6.52
C PRO A 63 -22.11 2.02 -8.02
N THR A 64 -21.11 2.24 -8.88
CA THR A 64 -21.25 2.09 -10.33
C THR A 64 -21.50 0.63 -10.72
N GLN A 65 -20.80 -0.33 -10.12
CA GLN A 65 -21.05 -1.76 -10.34
C GLN A 65 -22.47 -2.19 -9.94
N LEU A 66 -23.03 -1.58 -8.89
CA LEU A 66 -24.36 -1.92 -8.37
C LEU A 66 -25.49 -1.18 -9.09
N PHE A 67 -25.28 0.08 -9.48
CA PHE A 67 -26.37 0.97 -9.93
C PHE A 67 -26.16 1.59 -11.32
N GLY A 68 -24.94 1.53 -11.85
CA GLY A 68 -24.58 2.07 -13.15
C GLY A 68 -25.22 1.33 -14.31
N THR A 69 -25.23 1.99 -15.46
CA THR A 69 -25.55 1.41 -16.76
C THR A 69 -24.39 0.53 -17.24
N SER A 70 -24.67 -0.36 -18.21
CA SER A 70 -23.62 -1.20 -18.82
C SER A 70 -22.43 -0.38 -19.35
N LYS A 71 -22.69 0.81 -19.90
CA LYS A 71 -21.64 1.72 -20.40
C LYS A 71 -20.77 2.30 -19.28
N GLU A 72 -21.38 2.70 -18.16
CA GLU A 72 -20.64 3.25 -17.02
C GLU A 72 -19.80 2.16 -16.33
N ILE A 73 -20.36 0.95 -16.21
CA ILE A 73 -19.66 -0.24 -15.70
C ILE A 73 -18.48 -0.60 -16.61
N GLU A 74 -18.67 -0.61 -17.93
CA GLU A 74 -17.63 -0.89 -18.90
C GLU A 74 -16.54 0.19 -18.90
N LEU A 75 -16.93 1.46 -18.77
CA LEU A 75 -15.98 2.57 -18.62
C LEU A 75 -15.15 2.43 -17.34
N GLU A 76 -15.78 2.19 -16.19
CA GLU A 76 -15.09 1.96 -14.92
C GLU A 76 -14.11 0.78 -15.02
N LYS A 77 -14.55 -0.32 -15.63
CA LYS A 77 -13.70 -1.48 -15.88
C LYS A 77 -12.53 -1.14 -16.80
N SER A 78 -12.76 -0.38 -17.87
CA SER A 78 -11.70 0.06 -18.78
C SER A 78 -10.70 1.02 -18.12
N VAL A 79 -11.12 1.84 -17.15
CA VAL A 79 -10.22 2.73 -16.39
C VAL A 79 -9.34 1.94 -15.43
N LEU A 80 -9.81 0.79 -14.94
CA LEU A 80 -9.05 -0.13 -14.08
C LEU A 80 -8.18 -1.10 -14.89
N GLU A 81 -8.64 -1.56 -16.06
CA GLU A 81 -7.96 -2.52 -16.94
C GLU A 81 -7.00 -1.85 -17.93
N SER A 82 -7.26 -0.61 -18.34
CA SER A 82 -6.19 0.21 -18.89
C SER A 82 -5.32 0.60 -17.72
N ASN A 83 -4.12 0.03 -17.66
CA ASN A 83 -2.91 0.81 -17.48
C ASN A 83 -1.75 -0.12 -17.11
N GLU A 84 -0.69 -0.01 -17.90
CA GLU A 84 0.70 -0.33 -17.52
C GLU A 84 1.06 0.16 -16.10
N TYR A 85 0.34 1.18 -15.59
CA TYR A 85 0.45 1.72 -14.25
C TYR A 85 -0.15 0.82 -13.15
N SER A 86 -1.17 0.00 -13.42
CA SER A 86 -1.79 -0.86 -12.39
C SER A 86 -0.81 -1.92 -11.90
N ASP A 87 -0.10 -2.58 -12.83
CA ASP A 87 0.94 -3.56 -12.50
C ASP A 87 2.11 -2.90 -11.75
N LYS A 88 2.56 -1.72 -12.23
CA LYS A 88 3.60 -0.94 -11.55
C LYS A 88 3.20 -0.54 -10.14
N VAL A 89 1.95 -0.11 -9.92
CA VAL A 89 1.42 0.23 -8.60
C VAL A 89 1.36 -1.00 -7.70
N SER A 90 0.94 -2.15 -8.22
CA SER A 90 0.93 -3.41 -7.49
C SER A 90 2.35 -3.81 -7.01
N GLU A 91 3.35 -3.70 -7.88
CA GLU A 91 4.75 -3.97 -7.53
C GLU A 91 5.28 -2.98 -6.48
N ILE A 92 4.97 -1.68 -6.62
CA ILE A 92 5.34 -0.67 -5.61
C ILE A 92 4.72 -1.00 -4.26
N LEU A 93 3.43 -1.34 -4.22
CA LEU A 93 2.74 -1.68 -2.97
C LEU A 93 3.33 -2.92 -2.29
N LYS A 94 3.74 -3.94 -3.07
CA LYS A 94 4.48 -5.09 -2.52
C LYS A 94 5.80 -4.65 -1.92
N ALA A 95 6.60 -3.86 -2.65
CA ALA A 95 7.89 -3.38 -2.18
C ALA A 95 7.76 -2.56 -0.88
N VAL A 96 6.79 -1.65 -0.80
CA VAL A 96 6.50 -0.85 0.40
C VAL A 96 6.22 -1.75 1.60
N LYS A 97 5.35 -2.76 1.44
CA LYS A 97 5.04 -3.70 2.53
C LYS A 97 6.27 -4.49 3.00
N TYR A 98 7.12 -4.91 2.07
CA TYR A 98 8.37 -5.60 2.44
C TYR A 98 9.31 -4.68 3.22
N ILE A 99 9.46 -3.41 2.81
CA ILE A 99 10.27 -2.43 3.51
C ILE A 99 9.71 -2.17 4.91
N GLU A 100 8.40 -1.94 5.04
CA GLU A 100 7.76 -1.73 6.34
C GLU A 100 7.98 -2.91 7.29
N HIS A 101 7.82 -4.13 6.77
CA HIS A 101 8.07 -5.35 7.55
C HIS A 101 9.53 -5.45 7.99
N PHE A 102 10.47 -5.20 7.08
CA PHE A 102 11.90 -5.20 7.37
C PHE A 102 12.26 -4.14 8.43
N LEU A 103 11.75 -2.91 8.31
CA LEU A 103 12.02 -1.86 9.28
C LEU A 103 11.49 -2.20 10.68
N GLN A 104 10.37 -2.92 10.77
CA GLN A 104 9.79 -3.35 12.05
C GLN A 104 10.52 -4.55 12.68
N THR A 105 11.07 -5.45 11.87
CA THR A 105 11.67 -6.71 12.33
C THR A 105 13.18 -6.58 12.52
N ASP A 106 13.84 -5.98 11.54
CA ASP A 106 15.30 -5.98 11.41
C ASP A 106 15.90 -4.56 11.45
N GLY A 107 15.07 -3.51 11.52
CA GLY A 107 15.53 -2.12 11.46
C GLY A 107 16.59 -1.79 12.50
N GLN A 108 16.47 -2.32 13.73
CA GLN A 108 17.47 -2.10 14.78
C GLN A 108 18.84 -2.73 14.43
N TYR A 109 18.85 -3.94 13.87
CA TYR A 109 20.10 -4.59 13.47
C TYR A 109 20.80 -3.81 12.35
N LEU A 110 20.02 -3.20 11.45
CA LEU A 110 20.57 -2.34 10.42
C LEU A 110 21.21 -1.08 11.03
N GLU A 111 20.54 -0.42 11.97
CA GLU A 111 21.11 0.75 12.66
C GLU A 111 22.39 0.40 13.42
N ASP A 112 22.39 -0.71 14.16
CA ASP A 112 23.57 -1.18 14.87
C ASP A 112 24.73 -1.46 13.89
N LEU A 113 24.45 -2.10 12.76
CA LEU A 113 25.45 -2.37 11.74
C LEU A 113 26.00 -1.08 11.10
N LEU A 114 25.12 -0.12 10.80
CA LEU A 114 25.52 1.19 10.27
C LEU A 114 26.39 1.95 11.27
N TYR A 115 26.01 1.96 12.54
CA TYR A 115 26.80 2.55 13.62
C TYR A 115 28.19 1.88 13.71
N LEU A 116 28.22 0.54 13.82
CA LEU A 116 29.47 -0.22 13.96
C LEU A 116 30.43 0.00 12.79
N THR A 117 29.91 0.14 11.56
CA THR A 117 30.72 0.23 10.35
C THR A 117 31.05 1.66 9.93
N ARG A 118 30.15 2.62 10.12
CA ARG A 118 30.26 3.98 9.61
C ARG A 118 30.27 5.07 10.68
N GLY A 119 29.93 4.75 11.92
CA GLY A 119 29.82 5.74 12.99
C GLY A 119 28.56 6.62 12.88
N ASN A 120 28.39 7.52 13.83
CA ASN A 120 27.29 8.47 13.88
C ASN A 120 27.46 9.58 12.84
N GLN A 121 26.35 9.98 12.23
CA GLN A 121 26.30 11.16 11.38
C GLN A 121 26.48 12.43 12.22
N LEU A 122 27.27 13.38 11.69
CA LEU A 122 27.54 14.66 12.33
C LEU A 122 26.61 15.74 11.76
N TYR A 123 26.17 16.62 12.65
CA TYR A 123 25.28 17.73 12.34
C TYR A 123 25.84 19.04 12.95
N THR A 124 25.39 20.18 12.43
CA THR A 124 25.59 21.47 13.09
C THR A 124 24.75 21.55 14.38
N GLU A 125 24.99 22.57 15.22
CA GLU A 125 24.16 22.83 16.40
C GLU A 125 22.70 23.11 16.04
N ASP A 126 22.45 23.65 14.84
CA ASP A 126 21.12 23.93 14.29
C ASP A 126 20.45 22.68 13.67
N GLY A 127 21.15 21.54 13.62
CA GLY A 127 20.64 20.27 13.10
C GLY A 127 20.86 20.05 11.60
N ASP A 128 21.62 20.91 10.92
CA ASP A 128 21.95 20.75 9.50
C ASP A 128 23.02 19.67 9.30
N GLU A 129 22.91 18.92 8.21
CA GLU A 129 23.89 17.88 7.88
C GLU A 129 25.28 18.47 7.59
N LEU A 130 26.30 17.80 8.10
CA LEU A 130 27.69 18.09 7.76
C LEU A 130 28.20 17.12 6.69
N TYR A 131 29.06 17.62 5.82
CA TYR A 131 29.69 16.90 4.73
C TYR A 131 31.21 17.06 4.75
N ILE A 132 31.93 16.12 4.13
CA ILE A 132 33.37 16.17 3.92
C ILE A 132 33.70 15.88 2.46
N ASP A 133 34.76 16.51 1.95
CA ASP A 133 35.41 16.10 0.71
C ASP A 133 36.32 14.89 0.98
N PRO A 134 35.99 13.69 0.47
CA PRO A 134 36.82 12.51 0.70
C PRO A 134 38.18 12.57 -0.03
N THR A 135 38.35 13.47 -0.98
CA THR A 135 39.59 13.65 -1.75
C THR A 135 40.55 14.65 -1.12
N SER A 136 40.06 15.46 -0.19
CA SER A 136 40.87 16.45 0.53
C SER A 136 41.79 15.78 1.55
N GLN A 137 43.06 16.18 1.56
CA GLN A 137 44.03 15.74 2.57
C GLN A 137 43.72 16.25 3.98
N LYS A 138 42.92 17.31 4.10
CA LYS A 138 42.45 17.86 5.37
C LYS A 138 40.97 17.57 5.54
N ARG A 139 40.61 17.03 6.69
CA ARG A 139 39.22 16.77 7.07
C ARG A 139 38.54 18.08 7.46
N THR A 140 37.94 18.75 6.48
CA THR A 140 37.15 19.97 6.66
C THR A 140 35.67 19.61 6.64
N PHE A 141 34.87 20.21 7.53
CA PHE A 141 33.41 20.02 7.57
C PHE A 141 32.71 21.14 6.82
N HIS A 142 31.71 20.78 6.03
CA HIS A 142 30.93 21.67 5.19
C HIS A 142 29.45 21.51 5.55
N ASN A 143 28.72 22.61 5.76
CA ASN A 143 27.28 22.61 6.02
C ASN A 143 26.43 22.78 4.74
N GLN A 144 27.08 22.75 3.58
CA GLN A 144 26.44 22.75 2.27
C GLN A 144 26.97 21.58 1.46
N TYR A 145 26.07 20.89 0.78
CA TYR A 145 26.42 19.77 -0.08
C TYR A 145 27.03 20.27 -1.40
N GLU A 146 28.13 19.64 -1.81
CA GLU A 146 28.71 19.77 -3.15
C GLU A 146 28.83 18.38 -3.81
N PRO A 147 28.71 18.28 -5.15
CA PRO A 147 28.85 17.02 -5.86
C PRO A 147 30.19 16.33 -5.55
N GLY A 148 30.12 15.11 -5.03
CA GLY A 148 31.29 14.31 -4.63
C GLY A 148 31.64 14.37 -3.14
N PHE A 149 30.99 15.26 -2.39
CA PHE A 149 31.09 15.22 -0.93
C PHE A 149 30.29 14.05 -0.36
N ILE A 150 30.74 13.56 0.78
CA ILE A 150 30.06 12.51 1.54
C ILE A 150 29.64 13.04 2.91
N VAL A 151 28.61 12.44 3.48
CA VAL A 151 28.13 12.76 4.83
C VAL A 151 29.27 12.60 5.85
N ALA A 152 29.47 13.63 6.67
CA ALA A 152 30.42 13.63 7.75
C ALA A 152 29.96 12.69 8.87
N ARG A 153 30.85 11.81 9.32
CA ARG A 153 30.60 10.89 10.43
C ARG A 153 31.74 10.91 11.45
N ASP A 154 31.47 10.51 12.69
CA ASP A 154 32.56 10.20 13.63
C ASP A 154 33.32 8.93 13.18
N LYS A 155 34.38 8.58 13.91
CA LYS A 155 35.05 7.29 13.67
C LYS A 155 34.14 6.17 14.15
N SER A 156 33.93 5.17 13.31
CA SER A 156 33.12 4.03 13.69
C SER A 156 33.80 3.21 14.80
N PRO A 157 33.03 2.46 15.61
CA PRO A 157 33.58 1.52 16.57
C PRO A 157 34.60 0.55 15.96
N LEU A 158 34.36 0.07 14.73
CA LEU A 158 35.30 -0.83 14.05
C LEU A 158 36.59 -0.11 13.62
N GLU A 159 36.50 1.13 13.15
CA GLU A 159 37.69 1.95 12.84
C GLU A 159 38.54 2.16 14.10
N LEU A 160 37.90 2.50 15.22
CA LEU A 160 38.58 2.67 16.50
C LEU A 160 39.26 1.38 16.96
N LEU A 161 38.61 0.22 16.80
CA LEU A 161 39.23 -1.08 17.12
C LEU A 161 40.45 -1.38 16.25
N ILE A 162 40.38 -1.08 14.96
CA ILE A 162 41.50 -1.28 14.02
C ILE A 162 42.68 -0.38 14.37
N GLU A 163 42.43 0.90 14.67
CA GLU A 163 43.47 1.86 15.05
C GLU A 163 44.14 1.52 16.38
N ASN A 164 43.40 0.94 17.31
CA ASN A 164 43.87 0.58 18.65
C ASN A 164 44.22 -0.91 18.78
N LYS A 165 44.39 -1.63 17.67
CA LYS A 165 44.62 -3.08 17.66
C LYS A 165 45.79 -3.51 18.55
N ASN A 166 46.85 -2.71 18.61
CA ASN A 166 48.04 -2.99 19.41
C ASN A 166 47.83 -2.87 20.94
N LEU A 167 46.67 -2.35 21.38
CA LEU A 167 46.29 -2.26 22.80
C LEU A 167 45.42 -3.44 23.25
N LEU A 168 45.08 -4.35 22.33
CA LEU A 168 44.22 -5.52 22.57
C LEU A 168 45.00 -6.83 22.67
N ASP A 169 46.31 -6.80 22.45
CA ASP A 169 47.26 -7.91 22.66
C ASP A 169 47.75 -7.95 24.12
#